data_AF-A0A087UJX8-F1
#
_entry.id   AF-A0A087UJX8-F1
#
_cell.length_a   1.000
_cell.length_b   1.000
_cell.length_c   1.000
_cell.angle_alpha   90.00
_cell.angle_beta   90.00
_cell.angle_gamma   90.00
#
_symmetry.space_group_name_H-M   'P 1'
#
loop_
_entity.id
_entity.type
_entity.pdbx_description
1 polymer ?
#
loop_
_entity_poly.entity_id
_entity_poly.type
_entity_poly.pdbx_seq_one_letter_code
_entity_poly.pdbx_strand_id
1 'polypeptide(L)'
;MYPPNPWKEISPEAIDLISNLLQVKTRKRFTVDKSLSHSWLQDYQTWCDLRRLESEVGQRYLTHQSDDARWEAYRKLHNLEAPPPVPQDAEENLMTFDTP
;
A
#
# COMPACT_ATOMS: atom_id res chain seq x y z
N MET A 1 -19.52 5.00 -17.21
CA MET A 1 -18.71 6.20 -16.88
C MET A 1 -19.17 6.67 -15.52
N TYR A 2 -18.26 6.86 -14.57
CA TYR A 2 -18.63 7.23 -13.21
C TYR A 2 -19.21 8.66 -13.17
N PRO A 3 -20.23 8.92 -12.33
CA PRO A 3 -20.83 10.25 -12.23
C PRO A 3 -19.80 11.27 -11.70
N PRO A 4 -19.86 12.55 -12.10
CA PRO A 4 -18.80 13.53 -11.81
C PRO A 4 -18.62 13.86 -10.32
N ASN A 5 -19.53 13.46 -9.43
CA ASN A 5 -19.39 13.69 -7.99
C ASN A 5 -19.51 12.33 -7.28
N PRO A 6 -18.52 11.87 -6.48
CA PRO A 6 -17.23 12.48 -6.10
C PRO A 6 -16.08 12.21 -7.08
N TRP A 7 -16.31 11.50 -8.19
CA TRP A 7 -15.24 10.97 -9.05
C TRP A 7 -14.40 12.01 -9.79
N LYS A 8 -14.83 13.28 -9.81
CA LYS A 8 -14.02 14.38 -10.35
C LYS A 8 -12.82 14.74 -9.46
N GLU A 9 -12.90 14.46 -8.16
CA GLU A 9 -11.84 14.78 -7.18
C GLU A 9 -10.85 13.62 -7.00
N ILE A 10 -11.21 12.44 -7.49
CA ILE A 10 -10.42 11.21 -7.34
C ILE A 10 -9.45 11.11 -8.52
N SER A 11 -8.19 10.78 -8.25
CA SER A 11 -7.18 10.61 -9.30
C SER A 11 -7.55 9.45 -10.24
N PRO A 12 -7.29 9.55 -11.55
CA PRO A 12 -7.64 8.52 -12.52
C PRO A 12 -7.00 7.16 -12.18
N GLU A 13 -5.82 7.15 -11.56
CA GLU A 13 -5.15 5.94 -11.08
C GLU A 13 -5.91 5.26 -9.93
N ALA A 14 -6.51 6.04 -9.01
CA ALA A 14 -7.37 5.50 -7.97
C ALA A 14 -8.62 4.85 -8.57
N ILE A 15 -9.21 5.51 -9.58
CA ILE A 15 -10.40 5.00 -10.27
C ILE A 15 -10.08 3.68 -10.97
N ASP A 16 -8.91 3.57 -11.61
CA ASP A 16 -8.48 2.32 -12.26
C ASP A 16 -8.29 1.19 -11.24
N LEU A 17 -7.63 1.46 -10.11
CA LEU A 17 -7.49 0.48 -9.03
C LEU A 17 -8.85 -0.01 -8.52
N ILE A 18 -9.75 0.92 -8.18
CA ILE A 18 -11.09 0.59 -7.67
C ILE A 18 -11.89 -0.21 -8.71
N SER A 19 -11.81 0.17 -9.98
CA SER A 19 -12.50 -0.54 -11.07
C SER A 19 -12.03 -1.98 -11.19
N ASN A 20 -10.72 -2.20 -11.09
CA ASN A 20 -10.11 -3.52 -11.18
C ASN A 20 -10.36 -4.39 -9.93
N LEU A 21 -10.55 -3.78 -8.76
CA LEU A 21 -10.95 -4.45 -7.51
C LEU A 21 -12.43 -4.85 -7.51
N LEU A 22 -13.30 -3.95 -7.98
CA LEU A 22 -14.76 -4.14 -8.04
C LEU A 22 -15.22 -4.80 -9.35
N GLN A 23 -14.33 -5.49 -10.03
CA GLN A 23 -14.62 -6.14 -11.31
C GLN A 23 -15.65 -7.26 -11.13
N VAL A 24 -16.82 -7.12 -11.79
CA VAL A 24 -17.94 -8.09 -11.75
C VAL A 24 -17.54 -9.48 -12.23
N LYS A 25 -16.63 -9.56 -13.20
CA LYS A 25 -16.07 -10.83 -13.69
C LYS A 25 -14.89 -11.23 -12.80
N THR A 26 -15.09 -12.21 -11.94
CA THR A 26 -14.09 -12.71 -10.98
C THR A 26 -12.75 -13.06 -11.62
N ARG A 27 -12.73 -13.64 -12.83
CA ARG A 27 -11.48 -13.95 -13.58
C ARG A 27 -10.63 -12.73 -13.94
N LYS A 28 -11.22 -11.54 -13.98
CA LYS A 28 -10.54 -10.28 -14.29
C LYS A 28 -10.27 -9.41 -13.05
N ARG A 29 -10.78 -9.81 -11.89
CA ARG A 29 -10.56 -9.11 -10.63
C ARG A 29 -9.09 -9.18 -10.24
N PHE A 30 -8.54 -8.07 -9.76
CA PHE A 30 -7.16 -8.09 -9.27
C PHE A 30 -7.03 -9.01 -8.06
N THR A 31 -5.92 -9.76 -8.03
CA THR A 31 -5.47 -10.46 -6.83
C THR A 31 -4.86 -9.43 -5.86
N VAL A 32 -4.61 -9.87 -4.62
CA VAL A 32 -3.98 -9.03 -3.61
C VAL A 32 -2.63 -8.52 -4.11
N ASP A 33 -1.77 -9.40 -4.63
CA ASP A 33 -0.45 -9.04 -5.17
C ASP A 33 -0.52 -8.02 -6.31
N LYS A 34 -1.49 -8.20 -7.21
CA LYS A 34 -1.68 -7.31 -8.36
C LYS A 34 -2.19 -5.93 -7.92
N SER A 35 -3.01 -5.89 -6.88
CA SER A 35 -3.51 -4.65 -6.28
C SER A 35 -2.38 -3.91 -5.59
N LEU A 36 -1.58 -4.63 -4.77
CA LEU A 36 -0.40 -4.07 -4.10
C LEU A 36 0.62 -3.50 -5.09
N SER A 37 0.76 -4.11 -6.26
CA SER A 37 1.68 -3.67 -7.32
C SER A 37 1.15 -2.49 -8.16
N HIS A 38 -0.06 -2.01 -7.90
CA HIS A 38 -0.68 -0.97 -8.71
C HIS A 38 -0.04 0.41 -8.45
N SER A 39 0.15 1.21 -9.51
CA SER A 39 0.83 2.52 -9.45
C SER A 39 0.26 3.47 -8.39
N TRP A 40 -1.05 3.39 -8.12
CA TRP A 40 -1.70 4.18 -7.08
C TRP A 40 -1.26 3.83 -5.65
N LEU A 41 -0.98 2.55 -5.36
CA LEU A 41 -0.43 2.12 -4.06
C LEU A 41 1.10 2.18 -4.02
N GLN A 42 1.74 2.30 -5.18
CA GLN A 42 3.18 2.39 -5.37
C GLN A 42 3.66 3.84 -5.38
N ASP A 43 2.96 4.74 -4.69
CA ASP A 43 3.38 6.12 -4.51
C ASP A 43 4.10 6.33 -3.17
N TYR A 44 5.08 7.23 -3.15
CA TYR A 44 5.87 7.53 -1.96
C TYR A 44 5.01 8.11 -0.85
N GLN A 45 4.05 8.98 -1.19
CA GLN A 45 3.15 9.60 -0.21
C GLN A 45 2.24 8.55 0.44
N THR A 46 1.63 7.68 -0.36
CA THR A 46 0.81 6.57 0.16
C THR A 46 1.61 5.65 1.05
N TRP A 47 2.86 5.34 0.71
CA TRP A 47 3.74 4.59 1.59
C TRP A 47 3.99 5.32 2.91
N CYS A 48 4.33 6.62 2.89
CA CYS A 48 4.50 7.42 4.11
C CYS A 48 3.23 7.43 5.00
N ASP A 49 2.05 7.56 4.40
CA ASP A 49 0.77 7.54 5.12
C ASP A 49 0.50 6.16 5.75
N LEU A 50 0.78 5.07 5.03
CA LEU A 50 0.70 3.71 5.56
C LEU A 50 1.66 3.52 6.74
N ARG A 51 2.89 4.02 6.62
CA ARG A 51 3.92 3.96 7.68
C ARG A 51 3.49 4.76 8.91
N ARG A 52 2.82 5.89 8.73
CA ARG A 52 2.24 6.68 9.82
C ARG A 52 1.14 5.89 10.53
N LEU A 53 0.23 5.30 9.76
CA LEU A 53 -0.84 4.45 10.31
C LEU A 53 -0.26 3.27 11.10
N GLU A 54 0.74 2.57 10.55
CA GLU A 54 1.42 1.47 11.25
C GLU A 54 2.08 1.93 12.55
N SER A 55 2.68 3.13 12.57
CA SER A 55 3.23 3.72 13.79
C SER A 55 2.16 4.06 14.83
N GLU A 56 0.96 4.49 14.41
CA GLU A 56 -0.16 4.78 15.31
C GLU A 56 -0.82 3.50 15.85
N VAL A 57 -0.89 2.46 15.02
CA VAL A 57 -1.47 1.15 15.36
C VAL A 57 -0.47 0.26 16.13
N GLY A 58 0.83 0.51 15.98
CA GLY A 58 1.90 -0.27 16.63
C GLY A 58 2.17 -1.63 15.98
N GLN A 59 1.57 -1.93 14.83
CA GLN A 59 1.72 -3.20 14.12
C GLN A 59 1.90 -2.97 12.62
N ARG A 60 2.77 -3.78 11.99
CA ARG A 60 2.93 -3.81 10.54
C ARG A 60 1.76 -4.54 9.88
N TYR A 61 1.11 -3.88 8.92
CA TYR A 61 -0.12 -4.38 8.30
C TYR A 61 0.06 -4.68 6.81
N LEU A 62 0.54 -3.69 6.05
CA LEU A 62 0.54 -3.76 4.59
C LEU A 62 1.93 -3.52 3.99
N THR A 63 2.82 -2.82 4.71
CA THR A 63 4.17 -2.58 4.23
C THR A 63 5.07 -3.79 4.45
N HIS A 64 5.98 -4.07 3.49
CA HIS A 64 6.98 -5.12 3.61
C HIS A 64 8.40 -4.54 3.73
N GLN A 65 9.34 -5.29 4.31
CA GLN A 65 10.77 -4.89 4.36
C GLN A 65 11.36 -4.56 2.98
N SER A 66 10.83 -5.18 1.92
CA SER A 66 11.20 -4.89 0.53
C SER A 66 10.80 -3.48 0.09
N ASP A 67 9.69 -2.95 0.61
CA ASP A 67 9.25 -1.58 0.36
C ASP A 67 10.17 -0.59 1.05
N ASP A 68 10.60 -0.89 2.29
CA ASP A 68 11.51 -0.02 3.05
C ASP A 68 12.83 0.20 2.31
N ALA A 69 13.48 -0.88 1.83
CA ALA A 69 14.76 -0.77 1.12
C ALA A 69 14.63 0.03 -0.19
N ARG A 70 13.53 -0.18 -0.92
CA ARG A 70 13.24 0.50 -2.18
C ARG A 70 12.94 1.98 -1.97
N TRP A 71 12.09 2.32 -1.01
CA TRP A 71 11.72 3.70 -0.71
C TRP A 71 12.83 4.48 -0.01
N GLU A 72 13.70 3.83 0.77
CA GLU A 72 14.91 4.45 1.31
C GLU A 72 15.88 4.85 0.19
N ALA A 73 16.05 4.01 -0.83
CA ALA A 73 16.86 4.34 -2.01
C ALA A 73 16.25 5.50 -2.81
N TYR A 74 14.94 5.48 -3.02
CA TYR A 74 14.20 6.55 -3.68
C TYR A 74 14.30 7.88 -2.91
N ARG A 75 14.12 7.84 -1.59
CA ARG A 75 14.28 8.98 -0.68
C ARG A 75 15.67 9.59 -0.79
N LYS A 76 16.73 8.77 -0.75
CA LYS A 76 18.13 9.24 -0.88
C LYS A 76 18.38 9.90 -2.23
N LEU A 77 17.80 9.37 -3.31
CA LEU A 77 17.93 9.94 -4.65
C LEU A 77 17.21 11.29 -4.79
N HIS A 78 16.03 11.42 -4.19
CA HIS A 78 15.18 12.60 -4.28
C HIS A 78 15.33 13.58 -3.10
N ASN A 79 16.25 13.32 -2.18
CA ASN A 79 16.51 14.11 -0.97
C ASN A 79 15.24 14.41 -0.15
N LEU A 80 14.39 13.39 0.03
CA LEU A 80 13.10 13.49 0.71
C LEU A 80 13.22 13.28 2.23
N GLU A 81 12.21 13.75 2.96
CA GLU A 81 12.14 13.62 4.41
C GLU A 81 12.11 12.15 4.86
N ALA A 82 12.66 11.88 6.04
CA ALA A 82 12.72 10.53 6.57
C ALA A 82 11.31 9.99 6.85
N PRO A 83 11.01 8.74 6.47
CA PRO A 83 9.74 8.12 6.75
C PRO A 83 9.54 7.92 8.26
N PRO A 84 8.28 7.75 8.71
CA PRO A 84 7.98 7.40 10.10
C PRO A 84 8.72 6.13 10.54
N PRO A 85 9.10 6.01 11.82
CA PRO A 85 9.83 4.85 12.34
C PRO A 85 9.03 3.54 12.19
N VAL A 86 9.72 2.42 11.98
CA VAL A 86 9.10 1.08 11.91
C VAL A 86 8.58 0.68 13.30
N PRO A 87 7.33 0.21 13.44
CA PRO A 87 6.91 -0.44 14.68
C PRO A 87 7.81 -1.64 14.95
N GLN A 88 8.35 -1.74 16.16
CA GLN A 88 9.38 -2.73 16.53
C GLN A 88 8.83 -4.14 16.76
N ASP A 89 7.50 -4.32 16.82
CA ASP A 89 6.88 -5.57 17.34
C ASP A 89 6.31 -6.52 16.27
N ALA A 90 6.71 -6.38 15.00
CA ALA A 90 6.11 -7.17 13.91
C ALA A 90 6.72 -8.57 13.67
N GLU A 91 7.80 -8.94 14.35
CA GLU A 91 8.48 -10.23 14.09
C GLU A 91 7.89 -11.42 14.88
N GLU A 92 7.10 -11.22 15.94
CA GLU A 92 6.67 -12.35 16.79
C GLU A 92 5.36 -13.04 16.35
N ASN A 93 4.51 -12.39 15.55
CA ASN A 93 3.14 -12.90 15.34
C ASN A 93 2.84 -13.53 13.96
N LEU A 94 3.82 -13.62 13.06
CA LEU A 94 3.62 -14.28 11.75
C LEU A 94 4.20 -15.70 11.65
N MET A 95 4.91 -16.20 12.67
CA MET A 95 5.40 -17.59 12.70
C MET A 95 4.41 -18.59 13.36
N THR A 96 3.21 -18.17 13.76
CA THR A 96 2.25 -19.05 14.46
C THR A 96 1.09 -19.56 13.60
N PHE A 97 1.05 -19.24 12.30
CA PHE A 97 0.10 -19.85 11.36
C PHE A 97 0.77 -20.90 10.47
N ASP A 98 1.30 -21.97 11.05
CA ASP A 98 1.36 -23.24 10.34
C ASP A 98 1.29 -24.46 11.31
N THR A 99 0.13 -25.11 11.28
CA THR A 99 -0.17 -26.56 11.45
C THR A 99 0.14 -27.30 12.77
N PRO A 100 -0.62 -28.37 13.12
CA PRO A 100 -1.28 -29.38 12.27
C PRO A 100 -2.76 -29.16 11.96
#